data_AF-A0A5B9ESX6-F1
#
_entry.id   AF-A0A5B9ESX6-F1
#
_cell.length_a   1.000
_cell.length_b   1.000
_cell.length_c   1.000
_cell.angle_alpha   90.00
_cell.angle_beta   90.00
_cell.angle_gamma   90.00
#
_symmetry.space_group_name_H-M   'P 1'
#
loop_
_entity.id
_entity.type
_entity.pdbx_description
1 polymer ?
#
loop_
_entity_poly.entity_id
_entity_poly.type
_entity_poly.pdbx_seq_one_letter_code
_entity_poly.pdbx_strand_id
1 'polypeptide(L)'
;MNRAGVVHSVNHDGLIIAKPRRRALRFPLRGLLLLIAAGFAFKGYLLADLGPATYNDRVGVLQAGTIVEQGGAWLMQADPVTVWSADMINTYLR
;
A
#
# COMPACT_ATOMS: atom_id res chain seq x y z
N MET A 1 -10.81 -26.06 -10.00
CA MET A 1 -10.97 -24.92 -10.93
C MET A 1 -12.45 -24.78 -11.29
N ASN A 2 -13.20 -23.92 -10.60
CA ASN A 2 -14.64 -23.71 -10.89
C ASN A 2 -14.81 -22.76 -12.09
N ARG A 3 -15.12 -23.32 -13.26
CA ARG A 3 -15.29 -22.63 -14.55
C ARG A 3 -16.76 -22.25 -14.88
N ALA A 4 -17.69 -22.29 -13.93
CA ALA A 4 -19.08 -21.94 -14.21
C ALA A 4 -19.32 -20.43 -13.96
N GLY A 5 -19.24 -19.62 -15.02
CA GLY A 5 -19.61 -18.19 -15.04
C GLY A 5 -21.12 -17.92 -15.04
N VAL A 6 -21.92 -18.98 -14.93
CA VAL A 6 -23.38 -18.96 -15.02
C VAL A 6 -23.94 -19.73 -13.84
N VAL A 7 -24.99 -19.19 -13.22
CA VAL A 7 -25.82 -19.90 -12.24
C VAL A 7 -27.09 -20.33 -12.97
N HIS A 8 -27.34 -21.64 -12.99
CA HIS A 8 -28.60 -22.20 -13.49
C HIS A 8 -29.62 -22.20 -12.37
N SER A 9 -30.82 -21.67 -12.65
CA SER A 9 -31.97 -21.75 -11.76
C SER A 9 -33.15 -22.28 -12.58
N VAL A 10 -33.90 -23.23 -12.01
CA VAL A 10 -35.16 -23.69 -12.59
C VAL A 10 -36.25 -22.73 -12.12
N ASN A 11 -37.00 -22.18 -13.06
CA ASN A 11 -38.12 -21.30 -12.76
C ASN A 11 -39.41 -22.13 -12.54
N HIS A 12 -40.47 -21.55 -11.96
CA HIS A 12 -41.70 -22.29 -11.61
C HIS A 12 -42.43 -22.89 -12.83
N ASP A 13 -42.09 -22.43 -14.03
CA ASP A 13 -42.58 -22.92 -15.33
C ASP A 13 -41.78 -24.12 -15.88
N GLY A 14 -40.77 -24.59 -15.14
CA GLY A 14 -39.89 -25.69 -15.58
C GLY A 14 -38.78 -25.27 -16.54
N LEU A 15 -38.63 -23.98 -16.85
CA LEU A 15 -37.56 -23.49 -17.71
C LEU A 15 -36.24 -23.31 -16.95
N ILE A 16 -35.14 -23.69 -17.59
CA ILE A 16 -33.78 -23.51 -17.06
C ILE A 16 -33.28 -22.13 -17.48
N ILE A 17 -33.11 -21.21 -16.53
CA ILE A 17 -32.59 -19.87 -16.77
C ILE A 17 -31.11 -19.82 -16.41
N ALA A 18 -30.28 -19.44 -17.38
CA ALA A 18 -28.86 -19.14 -17.19
C ALA A 18 -28.68 -17.66 -16.83
N LYS A 19 -28.37 -17.34 -15.56
CA LYS A 19 -28.02 -15.96 -15.16
C LYS A 19 -26.50 -15.80 -15.09
N PRO A 20 -25.91 -14.76 -15.74
CA PRO A 20 -24.49 -14.51 -15.65
C PRO A 20 -24.13 -14.14 -14.21
N ARG A 21 -23.20 -14.88 -13.61
CA ARG A 21 -22.68 -14.55 -12.28
C ARG A 21 -21.75 -13.36 -12.45
N ARG A 22 -22.24 -12.14 -12.20
CA ARG A 22 -21.38 -10.94 -12.19
C ARG A 22 -20.30 -11.14 -11.12
N ARG A 23 -19.09 -11.46 -11.54
CA ARG A 23 -17.94 -11.56 -10.64
C ARG A 23 -17.59 -10.14 -10.23
N ALA A 24 -17.96 -9.76 -9.01
CA ALA A 24 -17.46 -8.52 -8.43
C ALA A 24 -15.92 -8.61 -8.37
N LEU A 25 -15.24 -7.63 -8.97
CA LEU A 25 -13.82 -7.40 -8.73
C LEU A 25 -13.69 -7.07 -7.24
N ARG A 26 -13.24 -8.04 -6.44
CA ARG A 26 -12.99 -7.80 -5.01
C ARG A 26 -11.71 -6.99 -4.91
N PHE A 27 -11.82 -5.72 -4.54
CA PHE A 27 -10.65 -4.87 -4.30
C PHE A 27 -9.79 -5.48 -3.17
N PRO A 28 -8.47 -5.68 -3.39
CA PRO A 28 -7.62 -6.40 -2.44
C PRO A 28 -7.17 -5.50 -1.27
N LEU A 29 -8.11 -5.09 -0.42
CA LEU A 29 -7.84 -4.19 0.72
C LEU A 29 -6.68 -4.67 1.60
N ARG A 30 -6.58 -5.99 1.84
CA ARG A 30 -5.48 -6.58 2.62
C ARG A 30 -4.11 -6.31 1.99
N GLY A 31 -3.99 -6.46 0.67
CA GLY A 31 -2.74 -6.20 -0.03
C GLY A 31 -2.36 -4.71 0.00
N LEU A 32 -3.35 -3.83 -0.17
CA LEU A 32 -3.13 -2.39 -0.07
C LEU A 32 -2.63 -1.98 1.34
N LEU A 33 -3.25 -2.52 2.39
CA LEU A 33 -2.83 -2.22 3.77
C LEU A 33 -1.41 -2.72 4.05
N LEU A 34 -1.04 -3.90 3.56
CA LEU A 34 0.33 -4.42 3.68
C LEU A 34 1.34 -3.54 2.93
N LEU A 35 1.00 -3.06 1.73
CA LEU A 35 1.85 -2.14 0.97
C LEU A 35 2.10 -0.84 1.74
N ILE A 36 1.04 -0.26 2.31
CA ILE A 36 1.14 0.98 3.10
C ILE A 36 2.02 0.75 4.33
N ALA A 37 1.78 -0.35 5.06
CA ALA A 37 2.59 -0.70 6.23
C ALA A 37 4.08 -0.90 5.88
N ALA A 38 4.37 -1.60 4.79
CA ALA A 38 5.73 -1.78 4.29
C ALA A 38 6.37 -0.44 3.90
N GLY A 39 5.60 0.48 3.32
CA GLY A 39 6.06 1.84 3.00
C GLY A 39 6.51 2.62 4.23
N PHE A 40 5.71 2.62 5.30
CA PHE A 40 6.09 3.26 6.57
C PHE A 40 7.30 2.58 7.22
N ALA A 41 7.35 1.25 7.23
CA ALA A 41 8.50 0.51 7.75
C ALA A 41 9.79 0.86 6.98
N PHE A 42 9.71 0.98 5.65
CA PHE A 42 10.84 1.40 4.83
C PHE A 42 11.25 2.86 5.08
N LYS A 43 10.29 3.80 5.19
CA LYS A 43 10.60 5.20 5.57
C LYS A 43 11.28 5.26 6.94
N GLY A 44 10.77 4.53 7.93
CA GLY A 44 11.34 4.45 9.27
C GLY A 44 12.74 3.83 9.27
N TYR A 45 12.95 2.80 8.46
CA TYR A 45 14.28 2.20 8.27
C TYR A 45 15.28 3.22 7.74
N LEU A 46 14.93 3.97 6.70
CA LEU A 46 15.81 5.01 6.16
C LEU A 46 16.12 6.09 7.21
N LEU A 47 15.13 6.50 8.01
CA LEU A 47 15.36 7.48 9.07
C LEU A 47 16.27 6.93 10.18
N ALA A 48 16.12 5.66 10.55
CA ALA A 48 16.95 5.00 11.56
C ALA A 48 18.41 4.81 11.08
N ASP A 49 18.59 4.33 9.85
CA ASP A 49 19.90 4.01 9.26
C ASP A 49 20.71 5.27 8.90
N LEU A 50 20.07 6.27 8.28
CA LEU A 50 20.76 7.51 7.85
C LEU A 50 20.89 8.53 8.99
N GLY A 51 20.01 8.43 9.99
CA GLY A 51 19.80 9.45 11.01
C GLY A 51 19.01 10.67 10.50
N PRO A 52 18.46 11.49 11.42
CA PRO A 52 17.54 12.57 11.07
C PRO A 52 18.12 13.66 10.18
N ALA A 53 19.38 14.06 10.39
CA ALA A 53 20.02 15.13 9.63
C ALA A 53 20.17 14.75 8.15
N THR A 54 20.87 13.64 7.89
CA THR A 54 21.09 13.13 6.53
C THR A 54 19.78 12.79 5.81
N TYR A 55 18.79 12.24 6.52
CA TYR A 55 17.48 11.97 5.95
C TYR A 55 16.81 13.26 5.47
N ASN A 56 16.77 14.29 6.32
CA ASN A 56 16.17 15.58 5.98
C ASN A 56 16.91 16.29 4.84
N ASP A 57 18.24 16.18 4.77
CA ASP A 57 19.02 16.72 3.65
C ASP A 57 18.60 16.07 2.32
N ARG A 58 18.43 14.74 2.29
CA ARG A 58 17.96 14.03 1.09
C ARG A 58 16.54 14.42 0.69
N VAL A 59 15.65 14.60 1.67
CA VAL A 59 14.31 15.12 1.42
C VAL A 59 14.37 16.55 0.87
N GLY A 60 15.26 17.39 1.40
CA GLY A 60 15.50 18.75 0.90
C GLY A 60 15.99 18.77 -0.55
N VAL A 61 16.87 17.84 -0.93
CA VAL A 61 17.28 17.67 -2.33
C VAL A 61 16.09 17.32 -3.23
N LEU A 62 15.20 16.43 -2.80
CA LEU A 62 13.99 16.10 -3.56
C LEU A 62 13.04 17.29 -3.70
N GLN A 63 12.92 18.13 -2.66
CA GLN A 63 12.09 19.35 -2.70
C GLN A 63 12.60 20.37 -3.72
N ALA A 64 13.91 20.43 -3.95
CA ALA A 64 14.52 21.32 -4.94
C ALA A 64 14.46 20.78 -6.39
N GLY A 65 13.96 19.55 -6.58
CA GLY A 65 13.91 18.88 -7.87
C GLY A 65 12.70 19.24 -8.75
N THR A 66 12.43 18.38 -9.72
CA THR A 66 11.27 18.39 -10.61
C THR A 66 9.96 18.16 -9.87
N ILE A 67 8.81 18.39 -10.53
CA ILE A 67 7.47 18.21 -9.93
C ILE A 67 7.27 16.79 -9.39
N VAL A 68 7.81 15.78 -10.06
CA VAL A 68 7.71 14.38 -9.62
C VAL A 68 8.55 14.16 -8.35
N GLU A 69 9.75 14.72 -8.30
CA GLU A 69 10.64 14.63 -7.13
C GLU A 69 10.07 15.38 -5.94
N GLN A 70 9.48 16.56 -6.15
CA GLN A 70 8.76 17.32 -5.12
C GLN A 70 7.59 16.52 -4.53
N GLY A 71 6.84 15.79 -5.36
CA GLY A 71 5.80 14.86 -4.90
C GLY A 71 6.37 13.74 -4.03
N GLY A 72 7.52 13.19 -4.43
CA GLY A 72 8.29 12.24 -3.61
C GLY A 72 8.75 12.86 -2.29
N ALA A 73 9.23 14.10 -2.30
CA ALA A 73 9.69 14.82 -1.12
C ALA A 73 8.58 15.11 -0.12
N TRP A 74 7.38 15.42 -0.63
CA TRP A 74 6.19 15.59 0.19
C TRP A 74 5.77 14.27 0.85
N LEU A 75 5.79 13.16 0.09
CA LEU A 75 5.52 11.82 0.64
C LEU A 75 6.57 11.39 1.65
N MET A 76 7.83 11.81 1.47
CA MET A 76 8.98 11.42 2.30
C MET A 76 9.17 12.28 3.55
N GLN A 77 8.30 13.25 3.85
CA GLN A 77 8.36 13.95 5.13
C GLN A 77 8.28 12.97 6.31
N ALA A 78 9.09 13.21 7.35
CA ALA A 78 9.08 12.39 8.56
C ALA A 78 7.81 12.69 9.38
N ASP A 79 6.83 11.81 9.27
CA ASP A 79 5.59 11.83 10.06
C ASP A 79 5.72 11.01 11.37
N PRO A 80 4.78 11.13 12.32
CA PRO A 80 4.86 10.40 13.60
C PRO A 80 4.96 8.87 13.46
N VAL A 81 4.36 8.27 12.41
CA VAL A 81 4.44 6.83 12.16
C VAL A 81 5.82 6.45 11.67
N THR A 82 6.42 7.28 10.81
CA THR A 82 7.81 7.12 10.36
C THR A 82 8.79 7.18 11.52
N VAL A 83 8.65 8.15 12.44
CA VAL A 83 9.50 8.26 13.64
C VAL A 83 9.33 7.05 14.56
N TRP A 84 8.08 6.67 14.86
CA TRP A 84 7.80 5.47 15.67
C TRP A 84 8.41 4.20 15.05
N SER A 85 8.33 4.07 13.72
CA SER A 85 8.93 2.95 12.99
C SER A 85 10.46 2.97 13.10
N ALA A 86 11.08 4.15 13.00
CA ALA A 86 12.53 4.31 13.18
C ALA A 86 12.99 3.93 14.61
N ASP A 87 12.24 4.31 15.64
CA ASP A 87 12.54 3.95 17.04
C ASP A 87 12.48 2.44 17.27
N MET A 88 11.46 1.78 16.71
CA MET A 88 11.36 0.32 16.74
C MET A 88 12.54 -0.35 16.06
N ILE A 89 12.95 0.16 14.90
CA ILE A 89 14.08 -0.38 14.12
C ILE A 89 15.42 -0.15 14.84
N ASN A 90 15.62 1.04 15.43
CA ASN A 90 16.82 1.38 16.19
C ASN A 90 17.04 0.46 17.40
N THR A 91 15.99 -0.14 17.95
CA THR A 91 16.10 -1.14 19.03
C THR A 91 16.87 -2.39 18.56
N TYR A 92 16.82 -2.71 17.26
CA TYR A 92 17.49 -3.88 16.68
C TYR A 92 18.81 -3.56 15.96
N LEU A 93 19.01 -2.31 15.53
CA LEU A 93 20.25 -1.86 14.87
C LEU A 93 21.39 -1.51 15.85
N ARG A 94 21.07 -1.35 17.14
CA ARG A 94 22.03 -1.01 18.21
C ARG A 94 22.67 -2.23 18.84
#